data_AF-A0AAF0ZCW9-F1
#
_entry.id   AF-A0AAF0ZCW9-F1
#
_cell.length_a   1.000
_cell.length_b   1.000
_cell.length_c   1.000
_cell.angle_alpha   90.00
_cell.angle_beta   90.00
_cell.angle_gamma   90.00
#
_symmetry.space_group_name_H-M   'P 1'
#
loop_
_entity.id
_entity.type
_entity.pdbx_description
1 polymer ?
#
loop_
_entity_poly.entity_id
_entity_poly.type
_entity_poly.pdbx_seq_one_letter_code
_entity_poly.pdbx_strand_id
1 'polypeptide(L)'
;MEGKKTFILRAAEIADSIQTFSHPWNSKSEISGVYLGRTVGLKRTGVNFARIAPGKESFVYHSHYREEEWIYILSGRGIAEIDG
;
A
#
# COMPACT_ATOMS: atom_id res chain seq x y z
N MET A 1 15.30 -11.14 -23.29
CA MET A 1 14.36 -10.27 -24.02
C MET A 1 13.66 -9.41 -23.00
N GLU A 2 13.95 -8.11 -22.99
CA GLU A 2 13.34 -7.18 -22.04
C GLU A 2 11.90 -6.93 -22.50
N GLY A 3 10.92 -7.49 -21.77
CA GLY A 3 9.51 -7.30 -22.05
C GLY A 3 9.17 -5.81 -22.07
N LYS A 4 8.26 -5.40 -22.98
CA LYS A 4 7.84 -4.00 -23.15
C LYS A 4 7.43 -3.41 -21.80
N LYS A 5 8.24 -2.49 -21.26
CA LYS A 5 7.92 -1.76 -20.02
C LYS A 5 6.64 -0.98 -20.24
N THR A 6 5.61 -1.34 -19.50
CA THR A 6 4.32 -0.66 -19.54
C THR A 6 4.23 0.27 -18.34
N PHE A 7 4.11 1.57 -18.61
CA PHE A 7 4.02 2.61 -17.57
C PHE A 7 2.57 2.88 -17.13
N ILE A 8 1.63 2.09 -17.64
CA ILE A 8 0.19 2.23 -17.39
C ILE A 8 -0.28 0.95 -16.71
N LEU A 9 -0.98 1.09 -15.61
CA LEU A 9 -1.75 0.01 -14.99
C LEU A 9 -3.22 0.38 -15.09
N ARG A 10 -4.00 -0.43 -15.82
CA ARG A 10 -5.45 -0.31 -15.88
C ARG A 10 -6.06 -0.91 -14.61
N ALA A 11 -7.27 -0.47 -14.27
CA ALA A 11 -7.97 -0.93 -13.08
C ALA A 11 -8.11 -2.46 -13.00
N ALA A 12 -8.38 -3.13 -14.13
CA ALA A 12 -8.47 -4.60 -14.19
C ALA A 12 -7.12 -5.26 -13.83
N GLU A 13 -6.01 -4.76 -14.40
CA GLU A 13 -4.66 -5.28 -14.11
C GLU A 13 -4.29 -5.09 -12.63
N ILE A 14 -4.69 -3.97 -12.03
CA ILE A 14 -4.51 -3.73 -10.58
C ILE A 14 -5.33 -4.73 -9.78
N ALA A 15 -6.60 -4.94 -10.13
CA ALA A 15 -7.48 -5.88 -9.43
C ALA A 15 -6.97 -7.32 -9.48
N ASP A 16 -6.46 -7.76 -10.64
CA ASP A 16 -5.93 -9.11 -10.84
C ASP A 16 -4.58 -9.33 -10.15
N SER A 17 -3.88 -8.26 -9.76
CA SER A 17 -2.54 -8.31 -9.16
C SER A 17 -2.53 -8.11 -7.64
N ILE A 18 -3.70 -8.05 -6.99
CA ILE A 18 -3.79 -7.81 -5.54
C ILE A 18 -3.07 -8.92 -4.77
N GLN A 19 -2.20 -8.50 -3.85
CA GLN A 19 -1.54 -9.38 -2.89
C GLN A 19 -1.87 -8.93 -1.47
N THR A 20 -1.90 -9.88 -0.54
CA THR A 20 -2.14 -9.60 0.88
C THR A 20 -0.88 -9.83 1.68
N PHE A 21 -0.58 -8.93 2.61
CA PHE A 21 0.53 -9.08 3.54
C PHE A 21 0.14 -8.58 4.95
N SER A 22 0.90 -9.03 5.94
CA SER A 22 0.75 -8.67 7.35
C SER A 22 2.09 -8.31 7.96
N HIS A 23 2.12 -7.33 8.86
CA HIS A 23 3.34 -6.98 9.59
C HIS A 23 3.59 -7.97 10.75
N PRO A 24 4.80 -8.54 10.92
CA PRO A 24 5.06 -9.57 11.92
C PRO A 24 4.89 -9.12 13.38
N TRP A 25 4.94 -7.80 13.65
CA TRP A 25 4.78 -7.24 15.00
C TRP A 25 3.37 -6.69 15.28
N ASN A 26 2.43 -6.83 14.35
CA ASN A 26 1.03 -6.48 14.58
C ASN A 26 0.14 -7.59 14.02
N SER A 27 -0.42 -8.43 14.90
CA SER A 27 -1.30 -9.55 14.51
C SER A 27 -2.62 -9.10 13.87
N LYS A 28 -2.99 -7.82 14.01
CA LYS A 28 -4.15 -7.22 13.32
C LYS A 28 -3.78 -6.56 12.00
N SER A 29 -2.49 -6.40 11.68
CA SER A 29 -2.06 -5.84 10.41
C SER A 29 -2.41 -6.79 9.27
N GLU A 30 -3.21 -6.31 8.32
CA GLU A 30 -3.56 -7.04 7.11
C GLU A 30 -3.92 -6.04 6.01
N ILE A 31 -3.04 -5.92 5.03
CA ILE A 31 -3.22 -5.04 3.88
C ILE A 31 -3.33 -5.89 2.63
N SER A 32 -4.41 -5.72 1.87
CA SER A 32 -4.53 -6.25 0.51
C SER A 32 -4.35 -5.12 -0.50
N GLY A 33 -3.45 -5.28 -1.47
CA GLY A 33 -3.10 -4.19 -2.37
C GLY A 33 -2.08 -4.49 -3.44
N VAL A 34 -1.64 -3.44 -4.14
CA VAL A 34 -0.63 -3.50 -5.21
C VAL A 34 0.38 -2.36 -5.04
N TYR A 35 1.66 -2.68 -5.18
CA TYR A 35 2.76 -1.71 -5.21
C TYR A 35 2.86 -0.99 -6.57
N LEU A 36 1.88 -0.13 -6.90
CA LEU A 36 1.74 0.52 -8.22
C LEU A 36 3.05 1.12 -8.72
N GLY A 37 3.72 1.93 -7.89
CA GLY A 37 4.96 2.60 -8.25
C GLY A 37 6.08 1.62 -8.59
N ARG A 38 6.25 0.57 -7.77
CA ARG A 38 7.25 -0.49 -8.02
C ARG A 38 6.94 -1.23 -9.32
N THR A 39 5.68 -1.56 -9.57
CA THR A 39 5.26 -2.30 -10.78
C THR A 39 5.61 -1.57 -12.07
N VAL A 40 5.50 -0.23 -12.10
CA VAL A 40 5.86 0.59 -13.28
C VAL A 40 7.31 1.10 -13.26
N GLY A 41 8.10 0.73 -12.25
CA GLY A 41 9.54 1.01 -12.19
C GLY A 41 9.97 2.28 -11.46
N LEU A 42 9.11 2.89 -10.63
CA LEU A 42 9.53 3.96 -9.72
C LEU A 42 10.53 3.42 -8.69
N LYS A 43 11.54 4.25 -8.38
CA LYS A 43 12.64 3.87 -7.49
C LYS A 43 12.75 4.70 -6.22
N ARG A 44 12.21 5.92 -6.22
CA ARG A 44 12.41 6.89 -5.13
C ARG A 44 11.15 7.17 -4.30
N THR A 45 9.98 6.83 -4.82
CA THR A 45 8.70 7.09 -4.18
C THR A 45 7.84 5.84 -4.28
N GLY A 46 7.39 5.34 -3.14
CA GLY A 46 6.38 4.30 -3.06
C GLY A 46 5.00 4.89 -3.33
N VAL A 47 4.24 4.26 -4.22
CA VAL A 47 2.81 4.57 -4.41
C VAL A 47 2.09 3.25 -4.44
N ASN A 48 1.21 3.04 -3.46
CA ASN A 48 0.57 1.76 -3.20
C ASN A 48 -0.94 1.92 -3.19
N PHE A 49 -1.65 1.01 -3.85
CA PHE A 49 -3.09 0.87 -3.68
C PHE A 49 -3.34 -0.14 -2.57
N ALA A 50 -4.08 0.24 -1.54
CA ALA A 50 -4.27 -0.57 -0.35
C ALA A 50 -5.74 -0.60 0.08
N ARG A 51 -6.17 -1.76 0.58
CA ARG A 51 -7.46 -2.00 1.23
C ARG A 51 -7.23 -2.67 2.57
N ILE A 52 -7.85 -2.12 3.60
CA ILE A 52 -7.88 -2.67 4.95
C ILE A 52 -9.29 -3.20 5.21
N ALA A 53 -9.41 -4.47 5.64
CA ALA A 53 -10.71 -5.04 5.98
C ALA A 53 -11.22 -4.52 7.34
N PRO A 54 -12.53 -4.51 7.59
CA PRO A 54 -13.06 -4.15 8.91
C PRO A 54 -12.41 -4.98 10.03
N GLY A 55 -12.01 -4.32 11.12
CA GLY A 55 -11.35 -4.95 12.26
C GLY A 55 -9.84 -5.24 12.06
N LYS A 56 -9.27 -4.88 10.91
CA LYS A 56 -7.83 -4.94 10.63
C LYS A 56 -7.20 -3.56 10.74
N GLU A 57 -5.88 -3.57 10.86
CA GLU A 57 -5.04 -2.39 10.93
C GLU A 57 -4.11 -2.34 9.71
N SER A 58 -3.64 -1.15 9.33
CA SER A 58 -2.69 -1.01 8.23
C SER A 58 -1.35 -1.64 8.61
N PHE A 59 -0.70 -1.13 9.66
CA PHE A 59 0.68 -1.50 9.99
C PHE A 59 0.90 -1.55 11.50
N VAL A 60 2.13 -1.87 11.93
CA VAL A 60 2.52 -1.62 13.32
C VAL A 60 2.56 -0.11 13.58
N TYR A 61 2.24 0.34 14.79
CA TYR A 61 2.42 1.73 15.18
C TYR A 61 3.90 2.12 15.09
N HIS A 62 4.23 3.20 14.38
CA HIS A 62 5.62 3.56 14.09
C HIS A 62 5.79 5.03 13.70
N SER A 63 7.05 5.45 13.60
CA SER A 63 7.47 6.71 13.01
C SER A 63 8.68 6.50 12.12
N HIS A 64 8.81 7.34 11.09
CA HIS A 64 9.98 7.35 10.21
C HIS A 64 10.93 8.47 10.60
N TYR A 65 12.24 8.16 10.70
CA TYR A 65 13.27 9.17 10.95
C TYR A 65 13.75 9.90 9.69
N ARG A 66 13.54 9.32 8.51
CA ARG A 66 14.19 9.75 7.25
C ARG A 66 13.30 9.72 6.03
N GLU A 67 12.10 9.16 6.15
CA GLU A 67 11.16 8.99 5.06
C GLU A 67 9.88 9.73 5.42
N GLU A 68 9.30 10.42 4.44
CA GLU A 68 7.97 11.01 4.57
C GLU A 68 6.93 9.98 4.11
N GLU A 69 5.76 10.00 4.73
CA GLU A 69 4.63 9.14 4.36
C GLU A 69 3.34 9.97 4.27
N TRP A 70 2.45 9.60 3.35
CA TRP A 70 1.12 10.19 3.23
C TRP A 70 0.07 9.12 2.90
N ILE A 71 -1.18 9.41 3.25
CA ILE A 71 -2.33 8.53 2.97
C ILE A 71 -3.41 9.36 2.28
N TYR A 72 -4.03 8.79 1.24
CA TYR A 72 -5.20 9.38 0.57
C TYR A 72 -6.36 8.38 0.55
N ILE A 73 -7.50 8.75 1.13
CA ILE A 73 -8.67 7.87 1.27
C ILE A 73 -9.52 7.94 0.00
N LEU A 74 -9.55 6.83 -0.75
CA LEU A 74 -10.36 6.71 -1.97
C LEU A 74 -11.83 6.36 -1.68
N SER A 75 -12.08 5.55 -0.65
CA SER A 75 -13.44 5.17 -0.22
C SER A 75 -13.41 4.57 1.19
N GLY A 76 -14.57 4.51 1.84
CA GLY A 76 -14.71 3.99 3.19
C GLY A 76 -14.32 4.99 4.28
N ARG A 77 -14.06 4.49 5.49
CA ARG A 77 -13.64 5.27 6.66
C ARG A 77 -12.77 4.44 7.59
N GLY A 78 -11.89 5.11 8.33
CA GLY A 78 -11.03 4.52 9.34
C GLY A 78 -10.65 5.55 10.39
N ILE A 79 -9.83 5.13 11.36
CA ILE A 79 -9.27 6.00 12.40
C ILE A 79 -7.77 6.04 12.15
N ALA A 80 -7.19 7.24 12.13
CA ALA A 80 -5.75 7.43 12.15
C ALA A 80 -5.34 7.76 13.58
N GLU A 81 -4.56 6.88 14.20
CA GLU A 81 -3.94 7.11 15.50
C GLU A 81 -2.58 7.77 15.26
N ILE A 82 -2.43 9.00 15.76
CA ILE A 82 -1.25 9.84 15.53
C ILE A 82 -0.95 10.58 16.83
N ASP A 83 0.26 10.38 17.36
CA ASP A 83 0.79 11.19 18.47
C ASP A 83 1.64 12.35 17.91
N GLY A 84 1.80 13.41 18.72
CA GLY A 84 2.59 14.60 18.41
C GLY A 84 3.91 14.66 19.15
#